data_AF-A0A0H5QI68-F1
#
_entry.id   AF-A0A0H5QI68-F1
#
_cell.length_a   1.000
_cell.length_b   1.000
_cell.length_c   1.000
_cell.angle_alpha   90.00
_cell.angle_beta   90.00
_cell.angle_gamma   90.00
#
_symmetry.space_group_name_H-M   'P 1'
#
loop_
_entity.id
_entity.type
_entity.pdbx_description
1 polymer ?
#
loop_
_entity_poly.entity_id
_entity_poly.type
_entity_poly.pdbx_seq_one_letter_code
_entity_poly.pdbx_strand_id
1 'polypeptide(L)'
;MPHDASKPIRAIVSLVTSKSFIIGAEVLAHSLRRLQVKVELILLVTENVAELCSNGCGFDRVVTVDSIPNPNSSHVNTWVSCGFTKLRIWQLDVLLGINQVLYIDADCAVLEDVGSLFTLLDCVDFAAAPDFFPPDRFNAGVLLIKVRQFRLFLKL
;
A
#
# COMPACT_ATOMS: atom_id res chain seq x y z
N MET A 1 -27.87 -2.80 -4.87
CA MET A 1 -27.37 -2.29 -6.16
C MET A 1 -26.15 -3.13 -6.51
N PRO A 2 -26.17 -3.96 -7.56
CA PRO A 2 -24.96 -4.67 -7.96
C PRO A 2 -23.94 -3.64 -8.46
N HIS A 3 -22.71 -3.68 -7.92
CA HIS A 3 -21.62 -2.82 -8.38
C HIS A 3 -21.36 -3.09 -9.86
N ASP A 4 -21.39 -2.02 -10.67
CA ASP A 4 -20.98 -2.06 -12.07
C ASP A 4 -19.49 -2.44 -12.14
N ALA A 5 -19.21 -3.64 -12.61
CA ALA A 5 -17.86 -4.21 -12.71
C ALA A 5 -16.97 -3.50 -13.74
N SER A 6 -17.45 -2.45 -14.42
CA SER A 6 -16.73 -1.74 -15.48
C SER A 6 -15.80 -0.62 -15.00
N LYS A 7 -16.00 -0.05 -13.79
CA LYS A 7 -15.20 1.09 -13.32
C LYS A 7 -14.10 0.66 -12.35
N PRO A 8 -12.81 0.98 -12.60
CA PRO A 8 -11.74 0.64 -11.68
C PRO A 8 -11.91 1.39 -10.36
N ILE A 9 -11.72 0.67 -9.25
CA ILE A 9 -11.70 1.24 -7.90
C ILE A 9 -10.24 1.44 -7.53
N ARG A 10 -9.85 2.72 -7.39
CA ARG A 10 -8.48 3.17 -7.18
C ARG A 10 -8.27 3.56 -5.73
N ALA A 11 -7.11 3.22 -5.17
CA ALA A 11 -6.67 3.70 -3.87
C ALA A 11 -5.17 3.98 -3.84
N ILE A 12 -4.77 4.97 -3.04
CA ILE A 12 -3.38 5.10 -2.58
C ILE A 12 -3.28 4.39 -1.24
N VAL A 13 -2.30 3.50 -1.12
CA VAL A 13 -2.21 2.58 0.02
C VAL A 13 -0.84 2.69 0.68
N SER A 14 -0.81 2.70 2.01
CA SER A 14 0.42 2.55 2.78
C SER A 14 0.26 1.45 3.84
N LEU A 15 1.35 1.03 4.47
CA LEU A 15 1.38 -0.01 5.50
C LEU A 15 2.20 0.44 6.71
N VAL A 16 1.65 0.23 7.90
CA VAL A 16 2.38 0.41 9.17
C VAL A 16 2.26 -0.86 10.00
N THR A 17 3.39 -1.47 10.33
CA THR A 17 3.45 -2.69 11.17
C THR A 17 4.10 -2.46 12.54
N SER A 18 4.66 -1.28 12.76
CA SER A 18 5.32 -0.91 14.01
C SER A 18 5.17 0.58 14.32
N LYS A 19 5.26 0.91 15.62
CA LYS A 19 4.97 2.26 16.13
C LYS A 19 5.87 3.34 15.52
N SER A 20 7.11 3.00 15.14
CA SER A 20 8.08 3.95 14.59
C SER A 20 7.69 4.52 13.22
N PHE A 21 6.84 3.83 12.47
CA PHE A 21 6.41 4.29 11.13
C PHE A 21 5.09 5.08 11.15
N ILE A 22 4.42 5.20 12.31
CA ILE A 22 3.15 5.95 12.41
C ILE A 22 3.34 7.40 11.97
N ILE A 23 4.37 8.07 12.49
CA ILE A 23 4.68 9.46 12.14
C ILE A 23 4.96 9.59 10.64
N GLY A 24 5.66 8.62 10.04
CA GLY A 24 5.91 8.61 8.61
C GLY A 24 4.61 8.52 7.80
N ALA A 25 3.70 7.63 8.18
CA ALA A 25 2.40 7.50 7.53
C ALA A 25 1.55 8.78 7.65
N GLU A 26 1.59 9.46 8.80
CA GLU A 26 0.91 10.74 8.99
C GLU A 26 1.49 11.85 8.10
N VAL A 27 2.83 11.90 7.96
CA VAL A 27 3.51 12.83 7.04
C VAL A 27 3.12 12.54 5.60
N LEU A 28 3.08 11.26 5.20
CA LEU A 28 2.63 10.82 3.88
C LEU A 28 1.20 11.29 3.62
N ALA A 29 0.27 10.98 4.54
CA ALA A 29 -1.13 11.40 4.43
C ALA A 29 -1.24 12.92 4.32
N HIS A 30 -0.55 13.67 5.18
CA HIS A 30 -0.54 15.13 5.13
C HIS A 30 -0.07 15.66 3.77
N SER A 31 1.01 15.10 3.22
CA SER A 31 1.56 15.51 1.91
C SER A 31 0.57 15.28 0.77
N LEU A 32 -0.12 14.13 0.76
CA LEU A 32 -1.15 13.79 -0.22
C LEU A 32 -2.40 14.68 -0.09
N ARG A 33 -2.84 14.98 1.14
CA ARG A 33 -4.00 15.86 1.39
C ARG A 33 -3.73 17.30 0.96
N ARG A 34 -2.51 17.81 1.15
CA ARG A 34 -2.12 19.13 0.65
C ARG A 34 -2.27 19.26 -0.86
N LEU A 35 -2.06 18.17 -1.59
CA LEU A 35 -2.20 18.09 -3.04
C LEU A 35 -3.66 17.84 -3.49
N GLN A 36 -4.60 17.71 -2.56
CA GLN A 36 -6.03 17.50 -2.83
C GLN A 36 -6.32 16.28 -3.72
N VAL A 37 -5.53 15.21 -3.56
CA VAL A 37 -5.69 13.97 -4.31
C VAL A 37 -7.14 13.46 -4.19
N LYS A 38 -7.73 13.07 -5.32
CA LYS A 38 -9.14 12.67 -5.44
C LYS A 38 -9.39 11.17 -5.27
N VAL A 39 -8.36 10.44 -4.87
CA VAL A 39 -8.37 8.99 -4.70
C VAL A 39 -8.34 8.68 -3.21
N GLU A 40 -9.05 7.63 -2.79
CA GLU A 40 -9.10 7.21 -1.38
C GLU A 40 -7.70 6.87 -0.85
N LEU A 41 -7.38 7.35 0.34
CA LEU A 41 -6.16 7.04 1.07
C LEU A 41 -6.43 5.94 2.09
N ILE A 42 -5.75 4.80 1.98
CA ILE A 42 -5.94 3.65 2.86
C ILE A 42 -4.64 3.31 3.58
N LEU A 43 -4.73 3.17 4.90
CA LEU A 43 -3.64 2.70 5.73
C LEU A 43 -3.91 1.25 6.15
N LEU A 44 -3.06 0.33 5.69
CA LEU A 44 -3.02 -1.02 6.23
C LEU A 44 -2.23 -1.02 7.54
N VAL A 45 -2.75 -1.73 8.54
CA VAL A 45 -2.12 -1.84 9.86
C VAL A 45 -2.14 -3.27 10.37
N THR A 46 -1.18 -3.64 11.19
CA THR A 46 -1.24 -4.88 11.97
C THR A 46 -1.86 -4.62 13.35
N GLU A 47 -2.42 -5.67 13.98
CA GLU A 47 -3.18 -5.56 15.24
C GLU A 47 -2.45 -4.75 16.33
N ASN A 48 -1.14 -4.93 16.46
CA ASN A 48 -0.28 -4.28 17.46
C ASN A 48 -0.18 -2.74 17.32
N VAL A 49 -0.61 -2.16 16.20
CA VAL A 49 -0.60 -0.71 15.94
C VAL A 49 -1.96 -0.17 15.50
N ALA A 50 -2.97 -1.02 15.33
CA ALA A 50 -4.28 -0.63 14.81
C ALA A 50 -4.96 0.45 15.67
N GLU A 51 -4.95 0.28 17.00
CA GLU A 51 -5.54 1.25 17.92
C GLU A 51 -4.85 2.62 17.82
N LEU A 52 -3.51 2.64 17.71
CA LEU A 52 -2.73 3.88 17.64
C LEU A 52 -2.98 4.66 16.34
N CYS A 53 -3.31 3.97 15.25
CA CYS A 53 -3.58 4.59 13.95
C CYS A 53 -5.05 4.91 13.72
N SER A 54 -5.96 4.39 14.58
CA SER A 54 -7.41 4.44 14.36
C SER A 54 -8.00 5.86 14.34
N ASN A 55 -7.34 6.83 14.97
CA ASN A 55 -7.82 8.21 15.08
C ASN A 55 -6.76 9.20 14.58
N GLY A 56 -7.14 10.08 13.64
CA GLY A 56 -6.36 11.27 13.31
C GLY A 56 -5.16 11.07 12.37
N CYS A 57 -4.95 9.87 11.81
CA CYS A 57 -3.79 9.58 10.95
C CYS A 57 -3.84 10.23 9.54
N GLY A 58 -4.95 10.90 9.19
CA GLY A 58 -5.12 11.61 7.90
C GLY A 58 -5.56 10.74 6.71
N PHE A 59 -5.57 9.41 6.86
CA PHE A 59 -6.12 8.47 5.88
C PHE A 59 -7.66 8.45 5.92
N ASP A 60 -8.29 8.13 4.79
CA ASP A 60 -9.75 7.97 4.70
C ASP A 60 -10.21 6.69 5.42
N ARG A 61 -9.38 5.64 5.35
CA ARG A 61 -9.68 4.34 5.93
C ARG A 61 -8.45 3.69 6.53
N VAL A 62 -8.58 3.15 7.73
CA VAL A 62 -7.58 2.30 8.38
C VAL A 62 -8.10 0.86 8.36
N VAL A 63 -7.30 -0.07 7.86
CA VAL A 63 -7.69 -1.47 7.68
C VAL A 63 -6.69 -2.38 8.36
N THR A 64 -7.14 -3.10 9.37
CA THR A 64 -6.32 -4.13 10.01
C THR A 64 -6.17 -5.33 9.08
N VAL A 65 -4.93 -5.80 8.91
CA VAL A 65 -4.58 -6.98 8.12
C VAL A 65 -3.73 -7.94 8.96
N ASP A 66 -3.91 -9.23 8.70
CA ASP A 66 -3.08 -10.27 9.32
C ASP A 66 -1.63 -10.14 8.88
N SER A 67 -0.73 -10.10 9.86
CA SER A 67 0.71 -10.11 9.63
C SER A 67 1.13 -11.35 8.82
N ILE A 68 2.04 -11.15 7.87
CA ILE A 68 2.73 -12.25 7.19
C ILE A 68 4.18 -12.25 7.68
N PRO A 69 4.60 -13.25 8.48
CA PRO A 69 5.96 -13.33 8.98
C PRO A 69 6.96 -13.58 7.86
N ASN A 70 8.20 -13.13 8.04
CA ASN A 70 9.28 -13.50 7.14
C ASN A 70 9.74 -14.93 7.51
N PRO A 71 9.68 -15.92 6.60
CA PRO A 71 10.10 -17.29 6.89
C PRO A 71 11.63 -17.42 7.05
N ASN A 72 12.40 -16.39 6.69
CA ASN A 72 13.86 -16.38 6.77
C ASN A 72 14.36 -15.54 7.94
N SER A 73 15.59 -15.82 8.39
CA SER A 73 16.29 -14.96 9.33
C SER A 73 16.47 -13.57 8.74
N SER A 74 15.99 -12.55 9.45
CA SER A 74 16.19 -11.16 9.10
C SER A 74 17.22 -10.52 10.02
N HIS A 75 18.04 -9.62 9.48
CA HIS A 75 18.90 -8.74 10.28
C HIS A 75 18.09 -7.65 10.99
N VAL A 76 16.84 -7.42 10.58
CA VAL A 76 15.87 -6.54 11.24
C VAL A 76 14.88 -7.39 12.01
N ASN A 77 14.95 -7.37 13.34
CA ASN A 77 14.09 -8.17 14.23
C ASN A 77 12.60 -7.95 13.97
N THR A 78 12.19 -6.70 13.70
CA THR A 78 10.79 -6.34 13.42
C THR A 78 10.24 -7.04 12.17
N TRP A 79 11.08 -7.40 11.20
CA TRP A 79 10.65 -8.05 9.98
C TRP A 79 10.39 -9.55 10.15
N VAL A 80 10.85 -10.17 11.23
CA VAL A 80 10.60 -11.60 11.47
C VAL A 80 9.09 -11.84 11.63
N SER A 81 8.40 -10.99 12.40
CA SER A 81 6.98 -11.16 12.69
C SER A 81 6.04 -10.65 11.59
N CYS A 82 6.48 -9.73 10.74
CA CYS A 82 5.59 -9.05 9.79
C CYS A 82 6.24 -8.66 8.45
N GLY A 83 7.45 -9.14 8.14
CA GLY A 83 8.26 -8.65 7.02
C GLY A 83 7.63 -8.82 5.64
N PHE A 84 6.70 -9.76 5.48
CA PHE A 84 6.00 -10.00 4.21
C PHE A 84 4.58 -9.44 4.17
N THR A 85 4.14 -8.75 5.23
CA THR A 85 2.76 -8.20 5.34
C THR A 85 2.42 -7.24 4.20
N LYS A 86 3.43 -6.56 3.62
CA LYS A 86 3.28 -5.73 2.41
C LYS A 86 2.63 -6.48 1.24
N LEU A 87 2.78 -7.80 1.13
CA LEU A 87 2.16 -8.60 0.08
C LEU A 87 0.62 -8.61 0.16
N ARG A 88 0.02 -8.20 1.29
CA ARG A 88 -1.44 -8.02 1.42
C ARG A 88 -2.01 -7.03 0.40
N ILE A 89 -1.19 -6.15 -0.19
CA ILE A 89 -1.65 -5.21 -1.24
C ILE A 89 -2.18 -5.92 -2.49
N TRP A 90 -1.77 -7.17 -2.75
CA TRP A 90 -2.31 -8.01 -3.84
C TRP A 90 -3.65 -8.67 -3.52
N GLN A 91 -4.18 -8.52 -2.30
CA GLN A 91 -5.45 -9.09 -1.86
C GLN A 91 -6.54 -8.01 -1.70
N LEU A 92 -6.26 -6.75 -2.05
CA LEU A 92 -7.19 -5.64 -1.81
C LEU A 92 -8.44 -5.67 -2.70
N ASP A 93 -8.41 -6.42 -3.80
CA ASP A 93 -9.61 -6.67 -4.63
C ASP A 93 -10.61 -7.54 -3.87
N VAL A 94 -10.13 -8.57 -3.17
CA VAL A 94 -10.96 -9.46 -2.34
C VAL A 94 -11.31 -8.79 -1.01
N LEU A 95 -10.36 -8.11 -0.37
CA LEU A 95 -10.55 -7.52 0.96
C LEU A 95 -11.42 -6.26 0.92
N LEU A 96 -11.24 -5.40 -0.09
CA LEU A 96 -11.82 -4.05 -0.12
C LEU A 96 -12.48 -3.69 -1.47
N GLY A 97 -12.44 -4.57 -2.48
CA GLY A 97 -12.96 -4.27 -3.82
C GLY A 97 -12.03 -3.40 -4.68
N ILE A 98 -10.80 -3.15 -4.24
CA ILE A 98 -9.85 -2.23 -4.91
C ILE A 98 -9.00 -2.99 -5.92
N ASN A 99 -9.01 -2.56 -7.17
CA ASN A 99 -8.31 -3.26 -8.26
C ASN A 99 -7.19 -2.44 -8.92
N GLN A 100 -6.99 -1.19 -8.51
CA GLN A 100 -5.86 -0.37 -8.92
C GLN A 100 -5.27 0.31 -7.69
N VAL A 101 -4.01 -0.01 -7.39
CA VAL A 101 -3.34 0.38 -6.15
C VAL A 101 -2.08 1.16 -6.51
N LEU A 102 -1.95 2.37 -5.98
CA LEU A 102 -0.66 3.04 -5.86
C LEU A 102 -0.18 2.88 -4.43
N TYR A 103 0.72 1.93 -4.21
CA TYR A 103 1.33 1.71 -2.91
C TYR A 103 2.51 2.66 -2.72
N ILE A 104 2.61 3.27 -1.53
CA ILE A 104 3.69 4.16 -1.12
C ILE A 104 4.11 3.79 0.31
N ASP A 105 5.38 3.45 0.53
CA ASP A 105 5.92 3.17 1.86
C ASP A 105 5.75 4.39 2.79
N ALA A 106 5.56 4.12 4.09
CA ALA A 106 5.31 5.15 5.10
C ALA A 106 6.51 6.09 5.33
N ASP A 107 7.69 5.80 4.78
CA ASP A 107 8.88 6.64 4.83
C ASP A 107 9.03 7.57 3.61
N CYS A 108 8.01 7.66 2.77
CA CYS A 108 7.95 8.58 1.63
C CYS A 108 7.15 9.86 1.93
N ALA A 109 7.46 10.93 1.19
CA ALA A 109 6.66 12.15 1.16
C ALA A 109 6.34 12.52 -0.30
N VAL A 110 5.11 12.93 -0.57
CA VAL A 110 4.65 13.24 -1.93
C VAL A 110 4.69 14.75 -2.15
N LEU A 111 5.44 15.19 -3.16
CA LEU A 111 5.69 16.61 -3.43
C LEU A 111 4.79 17.18 -4.54
N GLU A 112 4.29 16.31 -5.43
CA GLU A 112 3.48 16.67 -6.59
C GLU A 112 2.35 15.67 -6.81
N ASP A 113 1.34 16.02 -7.61
CA ASP A 113 0.20 15.15 -7.88
C ASP A 113 0.62 13.83 -8.55
N VAL A 114 0.35 12.72 -7.87
CA VAL A 114 0.62 11.36 -8.34
C VAL A 114 -0.60 10.68 -8.95
N GLY A 115 -1.76 11.36 -9.01
CA GLY A 115 -3.00 10.79 -9.55
C GLY A 115 -2.89 10.37 -11.03
N SER A 116 -2.06 11.07 -11.80
CA SER A 116 -1.80 10.76 -13.22
C SER A 116 -1.15 9.38 -13.43
N LEU A 117 -0.43 8.85 -12.43
CA LEU A 117 0.25 7.55 -12.54
C LEU A 117 -0.73 6.41 -12.83
N PHE A 118 -1.97 6.49 -12.35
CA PHE A 118 -2.99 5.46 -12.62
C PHE A 118 -3.27 5.27 -14.11
N THR A 119 -2.97 6.24 -14.98
CA THR A 119 -3.13 6.09 -16.44
C THR A 119 -2.15 5.08 -17.03
N LEU A 120 -0.99 4.85 -16.39
CA LEU A 120 -0.04 3.81 -16.82
C LEU A 120 -0.67 2.42 -16.74
N LEU A 121 -1.61 2.20 -15.81
CA LEU A 121 -2.31 0.92 -15.69
C LEU A 121 -3.24 0.62 -16.87
N ASP A 122 -3.45 1.55 -17.81
CA ASP A 122 -4.16 1.24 -19.06
C ASP A 122 -3.29 0.39 -20.00
N CYS A 123 -1.96 0.43 -19.84
CA CYS A 123 -1.00 -0.29 -20.69
C CYS A 123 -0.24 -1.39 -19.95
N VAL A 124 -0.05 -1.27 -18.63
CA VAL A 124 0.69 -2.26 -17.82
C VAL A 124 -0.15 -2.73 -16.62
N ASP A 125 0.20 -3.90 -16.08
CA ASP A 125 -0.41 -4.38 -14.82
C ASP A 125 0.47 -4.08 -13.59
N PHE A 126 1.73 -3.71 -13.80
CA PHE A 126 2.69 -3.38 -12.74
C PHE A 126 3.69 -2.32 -13.23
N ALA A 127 3.99 -1.33 -12.40
CA ALA A 127 5.07 -0.37 -12.61
C ALA A 127 5.74 0.01 -11.29
N ALA A 128 7.05 0.26 -11.35
CA ALA A 128 7.88 0.71 -10.24
C ALA A 128 9.09 1.48 -10.79
N ALA A 129 9.71 2.32 -9.96
CA ALA A 129 10.93 3.03 -10.33
C ALA A 129 12.16 2.12 -10.17
N PRO A 130 13.23 2.30 -10.98
CA PRO A 130 14.49 1.58 -10.77
C PRO A 130 15.07 1.92 -9.39
N ASP A 131 15.75 0.95 -8.78
CA ASP A 131 16.54 1.19 -7.58
C ASP A 131 17.84 1.94 -7.93
N PHE A 132 18.45 2.62 -6.95
CA PHE A 132 19.62 3.46 -7.21
C PHE A 132 20.80 2.63 -7.76
N PHE A 133 21.02 1.43 -7.21
CA PHE A 133 21.98 0.46 -7.72
C PHE A 133 21.76 -0.94 -7.10
N PRO A 134 21.82 -2.04 -7.87
CA PRO A 134 21.94 -2.08 -9.33
C PRO A 134 20.62 -1.71 -10.02
N PRO A 135 20.66 -1.03 -11.19
CA PRO A 135 19.46 -0.52 -11.86
C PRO A 135 18.62 -1.59 -12.57
N ASP A 136 19.03 -2.86 -12.50
CA ASP A 136 18.27 -4.02 -12.97
C ASP A 136 17.20 -4.48 -11.96
N ARG A 137 17.14 -3.82 -10.79
CA ARG A 137 16.11 -3.98 -9.77
C ARG A 137 15.25 -2.73 -9.69
N PHE A 138 14.01 -2.91 -9.26
CA PHE A 138 13.14 -1.79 -8.91
C PHE A 138 13.13 -1.57 -7.40
N ASN A 139 12.94 -0.32 -7.00
CA ASN A 139 12.69 0.03 -5.61
C ASN A 139 11.23 -0.31 -5.27
N ALA A 140 11.02 -1.09 -4.20
CA ALA A 140 9.68 -1.50 -3.80
C ALA A 140 8.91 -0.42 -3.01
N GLY A 141 9.51 0.74 -2.76
CA GLY A 141 8.93 1.84 -1.98
C GLY A 141 7.70 2.45 -2.60
N VAL A 142 7.64 2.51 -3.93
CA VAL A 142 6.49 2.99 -4.68
C VAL A 142 6.15 1.98 -5.76
N LEU A 143 4.94 1.42 -5.69
CA LEU A 143 4.46 0.40 -6.62
C LEU A 143 3.10 0.80 -7.17
N LEU A 144 2.93 0.72 -8.48
CA LEU A 144 1.64 0.86 -9.14
C LEU A 144 1.20 -0.52 -9.64
N ILE A 145 0.05 -0.98 -9.16
CA ILE A 145 -0.39 -2.38 -9.31
C ILE A 145 -1.85 -2.40 -9.79
N LYS A 146 -2.12 -3.12 -10.87
CA LYS A 146 -3.47 -3.57 -11.19
C LYS A 146 -3.68 -4.96 -10.57
N VAL A 147 -4.49 -5.01 -9.53
CA VAL A 147 -4.87 -6.28 -8.88
C VAL A 147 -5.92 -6.94 -9.77
N ARG A 148 -5.57 -8.11 -10.33
CA ARG A 148 -6.54 -8.98 -10.98
C ARG A 148 -6.90 -10.10 -10.02
N GLN A 149 -8.12 -10.65 -10.14
CA GLN A 149 -8.52 -11.89 -9.46
C GLN A 149 -7.62 -13.06 -9.89
N PHE A 150 -6.40 -13.12 -9.35
CA PHE A 150 -5.54 -14.28 -9.43
C PHE A 150 -5.79 -15.10 -8.17
N ARG A 151 -6.59 -16.16 -8.31
CA ARG A 151 -6.82 -17.20 -7.29
C ARG A 151 -5.55 -17.96 -6.85
N LEU A 152 -4.35 -17.50 -7.21
CA LEU A 152 -3.10 -18.21 -6.99
C LEU A 152 -2.41 -17.92 -5.64
N PHE A 153 -2.80 -16.89 -4.90
CA PHE A 153 -2.09 -16.47 -3.68
C PHE A 153 -2.73 -16.86 -2.34
N LEU A 154 -3.78 -17.67 -2.33
CA LEU A 154 -4.49 -18.01 -1.08
C LEU A 154 -4.32 -19.49 -0.69
N LYS A 155 -3.11 -19.83 -0.22
CA LYS A 155 -2.82 -20.88 0.79
C LYS A 155 -1.45 -20.63 1.46
N LEU A 156 -1.19 -19.40 1.92
CA LEU A 156 -0.07 -19.10 2.82
C LEU A 156 -0.62 -18.48 4.09
#